data_AF-A0A9W8VET1-F1
#
_entry.id   AF-A0A9W8VET1-F1
#
_cell.length_a   1.000
_cell.length_b   1.000
_cell.length_c   1.000
_cell.angle_alpha   90.00
_cell.angle_beta   90.00
_cell.angle_gamma   90.00
#
_symmetry.space_group_name_H-M   'P 1'
#
loop_
_entity.id
_entity.type
_entity.pdbx_description
1 polymer ?
#
loop_
_entity_poly.entity_id
_entity_poly.type
_entity_poly.pdbx_seq_one_letter_code
_entity_poly.pdbx_strand_id
1 'polypeptide(L)'
;MSTALSSSLAEAKLVPGVAASLIPENFKPTTNLRVSFDGKAVELGNLLRASDCKRSPSIQFNQEPDAPGDATYLLLLVDPDAPTPDDPKFAFWRHWVLPGLRPLGSADEVAQVQPALTEYLGPGPKDDSKPHRYLLLLYQQPSNLDLKKEDVGGEEFTQRRSFDPAKFVEKYGLRLVGANWFLGAGDGWKE
;
A
#
# COMPACT_ATOMS: atom_id res chain seq x y z
N MET A 1 19.22 -5.68 -2.24
CA MET A 1 18.07 -5.09 -1.51
C MET A 1 18.53 -3.73 -1.05
N SER A 2 17.68 -2.71 -1.03
CA SER A 2 17.92 -1.69 0.00
C SER A 2 17.80 -2.43 1.32
N THR A 3 18.91 -2.61 2.03
CA THR A 3 19.01 -3.45 3.23
C THR A 3 17.99 -3.04 4.30
N ALA A 4 17.58 -1.77 4.31
CA ALA A 4 16.59 -1.23 5.24
C ALA A 4 15.18 -1.80 5.03
N LEU A 5 14.65 -1.82 3.79
CA LEU A 5 13.28 -2.31 3.53
C LEU A 5 13.15 -3.78 3.93
N SER A 6 14.05 -4.64 3.43
CA SER A 6 14.01 -6.08 3.74
C SER A 6 14.14 -6.36 5.24
N SER A 7 15.02 -5.63 5.94
CA SER A 7 15.19 -5.79 7.39
C SER A 7 13.93 -5.36 8.16
N SER A 8 13.34 -4.20 7.81
CA SER A 8 12.11 -3.73 8.45
C SER A 8 10.93 -4.68 8.27
N LEU A 9 10.78 -5.28 7.08
CA LEU A 9 9.72 -6.26 6.80
C LEU A 9 9.91 -7.54 7.59
N ALA A 10 11.16 -7.99 7.76
CA ALA A 10 11.51 -9.17 8.55
C ALA A 10 11.28 -8.95 10.04
N GLU A 11 11.74 -7.81 10.59
CA GLU A 11 11.49 -7.40 11.98
C GLU A 11 10.00 -7.34 12.30
N ALA A 12 9.19 -6.83 11.37
CA ALA A 12 7.74 -6.76 11.48
C ALA A 12 7.00 -8.06 11.16
N LYS A 13 7.71 -9.16 10.85
CA LYS A 13 7.13 -10.46 10.46
C LYS A 13 6.14 -10.35 9.28
N LEU A 14 6.43 -9.43 8.35
CA LEU A 14 5.70 -9.28 7.10
C LEU A 14 6.30 -10.20 6.03
N VAL A 15 7.64 -10.24 5.94
CA VAL A 15 8.38 -11.07 4.98
C VAL A 15 9.63 -11.66 5.66
N PRO A 16 9.75 -13.00 5.83
CA PRO A 16 8.69 -13.99 5.61
C PRO A 16 7.51 -13.74 6.56
N GLY A 17 6.30 -14.04 6.11
CA GLY A 17 5.09 -13.82 6.90
C GLY A 17 3.85 -13.58 6.05
N VAL A 18 2.91 -12.84 6.62
CA VAL A 18 1.59 -12.59 6.01
C VAL A 18 1.67 -11.91 4.65
N ALA A 19 2.72 -11.15 4.37
CA ALA A 19 2.91 -10.42 3.11
C ALA A 19 3.81 -11.15 2.10
N ALA A 20 4.27 -12.37 2.38
CA ALA A 20 5.22 -13.10 1.51
C ALA A 20 4.64 -13.43 0.12
N SER A 21 3.32 -13.53 -0.03
CA SER A 21 2.66 -13.70 -1.32
C SER A 21 2.59 -12.43 -2.16
N LEU A 22 2.82 -11.25 -1.54
CA LEU A 22 2.79 -9.94 -2.20
C LEU A 22 4.19 -9.39 -2.46
N ILE A 23 5.08 -9.59 -1.49
CA ILE A 23 6.45 -9.07 -1.52
C ILE A 23 7.39 -10.28 -1.47
N PRO A 24 8.02 -10.63 -2.61
CA PRO A 24 9.01 -11.70 -2.64
C PRO A 24 10.14 -11.45 -1.64
N GLU A 25 10.64 -12.51 -0.99
CA GLU A 25 11.74 -12.38 -0.01
C GLU A 25 12.98 -11.69 -0.58
N ASN A 26 13.27 -11.92 -1.87
CA ASN A 26 14.40 -11.35 -2.58
C ASN A 26 14.09 -10.02 -3.29
N PHE A 27 12.94 -9.40 -3.01
CA PHE A 27 12.49 -8.20 -3.69
C PHE A 27 13.51 -7.05 -3.57
N LYS A 28 13.78 -6.41 -4.71
CA LYS A 28 14.59 -5.20 -4.80
C LYS A 28 13.73 -4.13 -5.47
N PRO A 29 13.35 -3.06 -4.73
CA PRO A 29 12.63 -1.96 -5.34
C PRO A 29 13.40 -1.39 -6.52
N THR A 30 12.71 -1.18 -7.64
CA THR A 30 13.22 -0.51 -8.84
C THR A 30 12.95 0.98 -8.81
N THR A 31 12.07 1.43 -7.91
CA THR A 31 11.84 2.84 -7.58
C THR A 31 11.63 3.03 -6.08
N ASN A 32 11.87 4.24 -5.59
CA ASN A 32 11.66 4.60 -4.20
C ASN A 32 10.25 5.19 -4.00
N LEU A 33 9.38 4.45 -3.31
CA LEU A 33 8.04 4.92 -2.96
C LEU A 33 8.08 5.78 -1.69
N ARG A 34 7.90 7.09 -1.86
CA ARG A 34 7.75 8.04 -0.75
C ARG A 34 6.27 8.35 -0.56
N VAL A 35 5.83 8.28 0.68
CA VAL A 35 4.44 8.55 1.09
C VAL A 35 4.48 9.46 2.30
N SER A 36 3.61 10.48 2.32
CA SER A 36 3.53 11.42 3.43
C SER A 36 2.08 11.77 3.76
N PHE A 37 1.73 11.64 5.04
CA PHE A 37 0.43 12.03 5.59
C PHE A 37 0.55 13.39 6.26
N ASP A 38 0.01 14.43 5.64
CA ASP A 38 0.05 15.80 6.17
C ASP A 38 1.46 16.25 6.61
N GLY A 39 2.48 15.88 5.81
CA GLY A 39 3.89 16.20 6.08
C GLY A 39 4.63 15.15 6.93
N LYS A 40 3.94 14.15 7.47
CA LYS A 40 4.54 13.02 8.20
C LYS A 40 4.92 11.91 7.22
N ALA A 41 6.21 11.71 7.02
CA ALA A 41 6.73 10.67 6.15
C ALA A 41 6.43 9.27 6.69
N VAL A 42 6.16 8.35 5.77
CA VAL A 42 6.14 6.90 6.02
C VAL A 42 7.57 6.37 5.83
N GLU A 43 8.11 5.78 6.88
CA GLU A 43 9.53 5.39 6.99
C GLU A 43 9.64 3.96 7.51
N LEU A 44 9.29 2.99 6.65
CA LEU A 44 9.62 1.57 6.83
C LEU A 44 9.24 1.02 8.23
N GLY A 45 8.05 1.34 8.71
CA GLY A 45 7.52 0.82 9.98
C GLY A 45 7.40 1.83 11.11
N ASN A 46 7.69 3.12 10.87
CA ASN A 46 7.41 4.15 11.86
C ASN A 46 5.92 4.18 12.27
N LEU A 47 5.65 4.66 13.49
CA LEU A 47 4.28 4.73 14.02
C LEU A 47 3.61 6.04 13.60
N LEU A 48 2.43 5.93 13.01
CA LEU A 48 1.52 7.04 12.72
C LEU A 48 0.20 6.86 13.47
N ARG A 49 -0.40 7.96 13.90
CA ARG A 49 -1.71 7.93 14.55
C ARG A 49 -2.82 7.88 13.51
N ALA A 50 -3.95 7.28 13.87
CA ALA A 50 -5.13 7.25 13.02
C ALA A 50 -5.55 8.66 12.58
N SER A 51 -5.44 9.66 13.48
CA SER A 51 -5.71 11.06 13.14
C SER A 51 -4.78 11.65 12.08
N ASP A 52 -3.50 11.25 12.06
CA ASP A 52 -2.53 11.70 11.05
C ASP A 52 -2.91 11.20 9.66
N CYS A 53 -3.55 10.03 9.60
CA CYS A 53 -3.86 9.33 8.36
C CYS A 53 -5.32 9.50 7.91
N LYS A 54 -6.04 10.51 8.42
CA LYS A 54 -7.46 10.75 8.07
C LYS A 54 -7.66 11.09 6.59
N ARG A 55 -6.71 11.82 6.01
CA ARG A 55 -6.71 12.19 4.59
C ARG A 55 -5.75 11.29 3.82
N SER A 56 -6.03 11.10 2.53
CA SER A 56 -5.12 10.35 1.66
C SER A 56 -3.74 11.01 1.63
N PRO A 57 -2.65 10.23 1.60
CA PRO A 57 -1.31 10.78 1.62
C PRO A 57 -0.92 11.39 0.27
N SER A 58 0.14 12.19 0.26
CA SER A 58 0.88 12.46 -0.97
C SER A 58 1.74 11.24 -1.33
N ILE A 59 1.90 10.99 -2.63
CA ILE A 59 2.65 9.86 -3.18
C ILE A 59 3.70 10.42 -4.13
N GLN A 60 4.94 9.98 -3.98
CA GLN A 60 6.04 10.40 -4.84
C GLN A 60 6.92 9.19 -5.15
N PHE A 61 7.30 9.06 -6.42
CA PHE A 61 8.24 8.05 -6.89
C PHE A 61 8.78 8.48 -8.25
N ASN A 62 9.89 7.87 -8.67
CA ASN A 62 10.45 8.10 -10.00
C ASN A 62 10.04 6.97 -10.95
N GLN A 63 9.95 7.26 -12.24
CA GLN A 63 9.82 6.20 -13.24
C GLN A 63 11.04 5.26 -13.16
N GLU A 64 10.79 3.96 -13.30
CA GLU A 64 11.88 2.99 -13.36
C GLU A 64 12.75 3.22 -14.61
N PRO A 65 14.08 3.01 -14.54
CA PRO A 65 14.97 3.25 -15.69
C PRO A 65 14.56 2.54 -16.98
N ASP A 66 14.01 1.33 -16.87
CA ASP A 66 13.67 0.47 -18.01
C ASP A 66 12.16 0.49 -18.35
N ALA A 67 11.37 1.36 -17.70
CA ALA A 67 9.94 1.44 -17.97
C ALA A 67 9.65 2.27 -19.24
N PRO A 68 8.63 1.89 -20.05
CA PRO A 68 8.15 2.71 -21.15
C PRO A 68 7.78 4.13 -20.69
N GLY A 69 7.97 5.14 -21.56
CA GLY A 69 7.67 6.54 -21.24
C GLY A 69 6.20 6.83 -20.92
N ASP A 70 5.30 5.92 -21.29
CA ASP A 70 3.87 5.99 -21.01
C ASP A 70 3.43 5.00 -19.90
N ALA A 71 4.38 4.42 -19.16
CA ALA A 71 4.10 3.52 -18.06
C ALA A 71 3.14 4.15 -17.04
N THR A 72 2.26 3.33 -16.50
CA THR A 72 1.32 3.71 -15.44
C THR A 72 1.50 2.78 -14.26
N TYR A 73 1.16 3.28 -13.08
CA TYR A 73 1.36 2.58 -11.83
C TYR A 73 0.07 2.54 -11.02
N LEU A 74 -0.07 1.48 -10.23
CA LEU A 74 -1.16 1.29 -9.28
C LEU A 74 -0.58 1.31 -7.87
N LEU A 75 -1.13 2.15 -6.99
CA LEU A 75 -0.88 2.08 -5.57
C LEU A 75 -1.97 1.24 -4.89
N LEU A 76 -1.54 0.29 -4.08
CA LEU A 76 -2.38 -0.53 -3.23
C LEU A 76 -2.05 -0.25 -1.75
N LEU A 77 -3.06 0.14 -0.97
CA LEU A 77 -2.99 0.23 0.50
C LEU A 77 -3.83 -0.88 1.12
N VAL A 78 -3.18 -1.79 1.85
CA VAL A 78 -3.83 -2.92 2.51
C VAL A 78 -3.36 -3.11 3.95
N ASP A 79 -4.24 -3.66 4.78
CA ASP A 79 -3.99 -3.97 6.18
C ASP A 79 -4.12 -5.50 6.42
N PRO A 80 -3.02 -6.22 6.68
CA PRO A 80 -3.00 -7.65 7.00
C PRO A 80 -3.49 -7.94 8.41
N ASP A 81 -3.77 -6.93 9.22
CA ASP A 81 -4.05 -7.07 10.65
C ASP A 81 -5.52 -6.82 10.97
N ALA A 82 -6.38 -6.48 10.01
CA ALA A 82 -7.78 -6.22 10.30
C ALA A 82 -8.55 -7.49 10.79
N PRO A 83 -9.43 -7.39 11.80
CA PRO A 83 -9.75 -6.21 12.60
C PRO A 83 -8.73 -5.88 13.70
N THR A 84 -7.90 -6.84 14.11
CA THR A 84 -6.79 -6.63 15.07
C THR A 84 -5.65 -7.60 14.76
N PRO A 85 -4.36 -7.24 14.98
CA PRO A 85 -3.23 -8.13 14.69
C PRO A 85 -3.30 -9.50 15.38
N ASP A 86 -3.99 -9.59 16.54
CA ASP A 86 -4.14 -10.82 17.32
C ASP A 86 -5.24 -11.76 16.80
N ASP A 87 -6.22 -11.25 16.03
CA ASP A 87 -7.30 -12.02 15.38
C ASP A 87 -7.61 -11.39 14.01
N PRO A 88 -6.72 -11.54 13.00
CA PRO A 88 -6.81 -10.81 11.73
C PRO A 88 -7.79 -11.46 10.73
N LYS A 89 -9.01 -11.80 11.19
CA LYS A 89 -10.02 -12.51 10.37
C LYS A 89 -10.56 -11.73 9.16
N PHE A 90 -10.27 -10.43 9.06
CA PHE A 90 -10.65 -9.57 7.93
C PHE A 90 -9.44 -9.19 7.05
N ALA A 91 -8.28 -9.79 7.31
CA ALA A 91 -7.11 -9.62 6.47
C ALA A 91 -7.32 -10.19 5.05
N PHE A 92 -6.84 -9.55 3.99
CA PHE A 92 -6.36 -8.17 3.97
C PHE A 92 -7.53 -7.20 3.87
N TRP A 93 -7.53 -6.12 4.65
CA TRP A 93 -8.50 -5.05 4.45
C TRP A 93 -8.03 -4.10 3.34
N ARG A 94 -8.90 -3.85 2.35
CA ARG A 94 -8.62 -2.96 1.22
C ARG A 94 -8.92 -1.50 1.57
N HIS A 95 -7.87 -0.73 1.87
CA HIS A 95 -7.98 0.68 2.22
C HIS A 95 -8.01 1.60 1.00
N TRP A 96 -7.19 1.31 -0.01
CA TRP A 96 -7.08 2.15 -1.21
C TRP A 96 -6.58 1.35 -2.41
N VAL A 97 -7.21 1.54 -3.57
CA VAL A 97 -6.71 1.03 -4.86
C VAL A 97 -6.74 2.19 -5.84
N LEU A 98 -5.57 2.69 -6.17
CA LEU A 98 -5.40 3.87 -7.01
C LEU A 98 -4.60 3.52 -8.27
N PRO A 99 -5.26 3.27 -9.41
CA PRO A 99 -4.58 3.03 -10.69
C PRO A 99 -4.16 4.35 -11.35
N GLY A 100 -3.41 4.23 -12.44
CA GLY A 100 -3.15 5.35 -13.34
C GLY A 100 -2.27 6.43 -12.75
N LEU A 101 -1.36 6.09 -11.83
CA LEU A 101 -0.33 6.99 -11.36
C LEU A 101 0.77 7.13 -12.41
N ARG A 102 1.23 8.37 -12.64
CA ARG A 102 2.33 8.70 -13.54
C ARG A 102 3.28 9.70 -12.86
N PRO A 103 4.56 9.34 -12.65
CA PRO A 103 5.53 10.30 -12.14
C PRO A 103 5.80 11.35 -13.21
N LEU A 104 5.78 12.63 -12.83
CA LEU A 104 6.08 13.74 -13.71
C LEU A 104 7.59 14.00 -13.70
N GLY A 105 8.16 14.37 -14.84
CA GLY A 105 9.61 14.58 -15.00
C GLY A 105 10.18 15.73 -14.17
N SER A 106 9.33 16.58 -13.55
CA SER A 106 9.70 17.55 -12.53
C SER A 106 9.59 16.92 -11.15
N ALA A 107 10.66 17.08 -10.36
CA ALA A 107 10.87 16.43 -9.07
C ALA A 107 9.60 16.27 -8.22
N ASP A 108 9.31 15.01 -7.87
CA ASP A 108 8.39 14.59 -6.82
C ASP A 108 6.89 14.87 -7.04
N GLU A 109 6.45 15.15 -8.27
CA GLU A 109 5.02 15.21 -8.61
C GLU A 109 4.55 13.91 -9.28
N VAL A 110 3.38 13.40 -8.85
CA VAL A 110 2.74 12.23 -9.46
C VAL A 110 1.35 12.65 -9.92
N ALA A 111 1.08 12.52 -11.22
CA ALA A 111 -0.23 12.70 -11.79
C ALA A 111 -1.09 11.45 -11.60
N GLN A 112 -2.37 11.65 -11.29
CA GLN A 112 -3.39 10.62 -11.31
C GLN A 112 -4.24 10.79 -12.57
N VAL A 113 -4.16 9.83 -13.49
CA VAL A 113 -4.92 9.89 -14.77
C VAL A 113 -6.17 9.00 -14.77
N GLN A 114 -6.46 8.31 -13.68
CA GLN A 114 -7.65 7.47 -13.50
C GLN A 114 -8.27 7.66 -12.11
N PRO A 115 -9.60 7.54 -11.95
CA PRO A 115 -10.24 7.56 -10.63
C PRO A 115 -9.80 6.36 -9.76
N ALA A 116 -9.95 6.47 -8.45
CA ALA A 116 -9.68 5.36 -7.55
C ALA A 116 -10.69 4.22 -7.78
N LEU A 117 -10.21 2.99 -7.80
CA LEU A 117 -11.08 1.80 -7.83
C LEU A 117 -11.59 1.45 -6.44
N THR A 118 -10.87 1.82 -5.40
CA THR A 118 -11.39 1.82 -4.03
C THR A 118 -10.99 3.14 -3.46
N GLU A 119 -11.97 3.94 -3.02
CA GLU A 119 -11.71 5.25 -2.45
C GLU A 119 -10.86 5.13 -1.18
N TYR A 120 -10.07 6.16 -0.89
CA TYR A 120 -9.22 6.14 0.30
C TYR A 120 -10.08 6.06 1.56
N LEU A 121 -9.83 5.04 2.38
CA LEU A 121 -10.32 4.95 3.74
C LEU A 121 -9.11 4.88 4.67
N GLY A 122 -8.98 5.84 5.57
CA GLY A 122 -7.83 5.90 6.47
C GLY A 122 -7.75 4.75 7.47
N PRO A 123 -6.58 4.54 8.10
CA PRO A 123 -6.43 3.71 9.29
C PRO A 123 -7.51 4.00 10.33
N GLY A 124 -8.12 2.93 10.85
CA GLY A 124 -9.10 2.99 11.93
C GLY A 124 -8.87 1.99 13.06
N PRO A 125 -7.61 1.70 13.48
CA PRO A 125 -7.38 0.83 14.63
C PRO A 125 -7.96 1.48 15.89
N LYS A 126 -8.54 0.66 16.76
CA LYS A 126 -9.06 1.12 18.05
C LYS A 126 -7.92 1.35 19.04
N ASP A 127 -8.15 2.18 20.05
CA ASP A 127 -7.15 2.51 21.09
C ASP A 127 -6.70 1.29 21.91
N ASP A 128 -7.55 0.26 22.00
CA ASP A 128 -7.27 -1.02 22.68
C ASP A 128 -6.64 -2.09 21.76
N SER A 129 -6.55 -1.83 20.45
CA SER A 129 -5.86 -2.71 19.50
C SER A 129 -4.36 -2.43 19.50
N LYS A 130 -3.56 -3.47 19.28
CA LYS A 130 -2.15 -3.29 18.91
C LYS A 130 -2.05 -2.52 17.58
N PRO A 131 -0.96 -1.80 17.31
CA PRO A 131 -0.79 -1.12 16.04
C PRO A 131 -0.85 -2.10 14.84
N HIS A 132 -1.56 -1.70 13.79
CA HIS A 132 -1.72 -2.46 12.55
C HIS A 132 -0.60 -2.11 11.55
N ARG A 133 -0.20 -3.06 10.71
CA ARG A 133 0.85 -2.90 9.70
C ARG A 133 0.25 -2.52 8.35
N TYR A 134 0.20 -1.23 8.03
CA TYR A 134 -0.34 -0.76 6.76
C TYR A 134 0.71 -0.86 5.65
N LEU A 135 0.42 -1.64 4.61
CA LEU A 135 1.31 -1.86 3.46
C LEU A 135 0.93 -0.93 2.29
N LEU A 136 1.89 -0.12 1.83
CA LEU A 136 1.80 0.70 0.62
C LEU A 136 2.63 0.04 -0.47
N LEU A 137 1.97 -0.53 -1.48
CA LEU A 137 2.61 -1.30 -2.53
C LEU A 137 2.38 -0.63 -3.88
N LEU A 138 3.46 -0.28 -4.57
CA LEU A 138 3.43 0.33 -5.89
C LEU A 138 3.71 -0.73 -6.95
N TYR A 139 2.78 -0.88 -7.88
CA TYR A 139 2.88 -1.82 -8.99
C TYR A 139 2.95 -1.08 -10.32
N GLN A 140 3.81 -1.51 -11.23
CA GLN A 140 3.70 -1.14 -12.63
C GLN A 140 2.54 -1.91 -13.27
N GLN A 141 1.70 -1.20 -14.01
CA GLN A 141 0.61 -1.77 -14.79
C GLN A 141 1.11 -2.29 -16.15
N PRO A 142 0.60 -3.43 -16.64
CA PRO A 142 0.75 -3.80 -18.05
C PRO A 142 0.21 -2.72 -18.98
N SER A 143 0.77 -2.63 -20.19
CA SER A 143 0.26 -1.77 -21.24
C SER A 143 -1.20 -2.09 -21.54
N ASN A 144 -2.03 -1.06 -21.68
CA ASN A 144 -3.47 -1.16 -21.97
C ASN A 144 -4.33 -1.87 -20.90
N LEU A 145 -3.82 -2.01 -19.66
CA LEU A 145 -4.66 -2.50 -18.56
C LEU A 145 -5.84 -1.53 -18.33
N ASP A 146 -7.06 -2.04 -18.48
CA ASP A 146 -8.33 -1.34 -18.20
C ASP A 146 -8.99 -1.98 -16.98
N LEU A 147 -8.69 -1.44 -15.80
CA LEU A 147 -9.32 -1.87 -14.54
C LEU A 147 -10.60 -1.07 -14.29
N LYS A 148 -11.61 -1.76 -13.77
CA LYS A 148 -12.92 -1.20 -13.44
C LYS A 148 -13.23 -1.40 -11.97
N LYS A 149 -14.25 -0.68 -11.50
CA LYS A 149 -14.69 -0.73 -10.09
C LYS A 149 -15.03 -2.16 -9.67
N GLU A 150 -15.63 -2.92 -10.56
CA GLU A 150 -16.09 -4.29 -10.34
C GLU A 150 -14.93 -5.27 -10.14
N ASP A 151 -13.73 -4.94 -10.61
CA ASP A 151 -12.53 -5.79 -10.46
C ASP A 151 -12.02 -5.83 -9.01
N VAL A 152 -12.30 -4.79 -8.22
CA VAL A 152 -11.95 -4.73 -6.80
C VAL A 152 -13.18 -4.86 -5.89
N GLY A 153 -14.37 -4.56 -6.39
CA GLY A 153 -15.63 -4.58 -5.62
C GLY A 153 -16.03 -3.21 -5.08
N GLY A 154 -17.15 -3.18 -4.35
CA GLY A 154 -17.71 -1.94 -3.80
C GLY A 154 -17.03 -1.45 -2.53
N GLU A 155 -17.61 -0.42 -1.93
CA GLU A 155 -17.04 0.32 -0.80
C GLU A 155 -17.50 -0.19 0.57
N GLU A 156 -18.51 -1.06 0.60
CA GLU A 156 -19.08 -1.56 1.84
C GLU A 156 -18.09 -2.42 2.63
N PHE A 157 -18.28 -2.47 3.95
CA PHE A 157 -17.44 -3.24 4.88
C PHE A 157 -17.20 -4.68 4.40
N THR A 158 -18.27 -5.36 3.98
CA THR A 158 -18.22 -6.75 3.52
C THR A 158 -17.49 -6.95 2.21
N GLN A 159 -17.32 -5.87 1.42
CA GLN A 159 -16.64 -5.88 0.13
C GLN A 159 -15.18 -5.43 0.22
N ARG A 160 -14.79 -4.69 1.27
CA ARG A 160 -13.40 -4.29 1.55
C ARG A 160 -12.61 -5.31 2.36
N ARG A 161 -13.27 -6.01 3.29
CA ARG A 161 -12.64 -7.04 4.14
C ARG A 161 -12.23 -8.26 3.34
N SER A 162 -11.24 -9.01 3.85
CA SER A 162 -10.83 -10.31 3.31
C SER A 162 -10.50 -10.24 1.81
N PHE A 163 -9.97 -9.11 1.37
CA PHE A 163 -9.47 -8.93 0.02
C PHE A 163 -8.27 -9.85 -0.18
N ASP A 164 -8.17 -10.46 -1.35
CA ASP A 164 -7.03 -11.28 -1.76
C ASP A 164 -6.15 -10.46 -2.72
N PRO A 165 -5.23 -9.65 -2.17
CA PRO A 165 -4.39 -8.78 -2.99
C PRO A 165 -3.42 -9.59 -3.85
N ALA A 166 -2.98 -10.79 -3.41
CA ALA A 166 -2.05 -11.62 -4.17
C ALA A 166 -2.71 -12.14 -5.44
N LYS A 167 -3.94 -12.67 -5.31
CA LYS A 167 -4.74 -13.07 -6.47
C LYS A 167 -5.09 -11.91 -7.39
N PHE A 168 -5.35 -10.73 -6.83
CA PHE A 168 -5.61 -9.52 -7.62
C PHE A 168 -4.39 -9.13 -8.47
N VAL A 169 -3.21 -9.03 -7.86
CA VAL A 169 -2.00 -8.61 -8.60
C VAL A 169 -1.58 -9.64 -9.64
N GLU A 170 -1.72 -10.93 -9.33
CA GLU A 170 -1.45 -12.01 -10.28
C GLU A 170 -2.42 -11.97 -11.46
N LYS A 171 -3.73 -11.86 -11.21
CA LYS A 171 -4.77 -11.85 -12.25
C LYS A 171 -4.54 -10.76 -13.30
N TYR A 172 -4.07 -9.58 -12.88
CA TYR A 172 -3.87 -8.44 -13.77
C TYR A 172 -2.41 -8.21 -14.17
N GLY A 173 -1.51 -9.14 -13.86
CA GLY A 173 -0.09 -9.06 -14.25
C GLY A 173 0.62 -7.82 -13.68
N LEU A 174 0.22 -7.38 -12.48
CA LEU A 174 0.80 -6.22 -11.81
C LEU A 174 2.18 -6.57 -11.27
N ARG A 175 3.20 -5.78 -11.61
CA ARG A 175 4.59 -6.04 -11.21
C ARG A 175 4.98 -5.12 -10.06
N LEU A 176 5.37 -5.65 -8.91
CA LEU A 176 5.80 -4.85 -7.76
C LEU A 176 7.10 -4.10 -8.09
N VAL A 177 7.13 -2.78 -7.85
CA VAL A 177 8.27 -1.92 -8.18
C VAL A 177 8.75 -1.08 -7.01
N GLY A 178 7.88 -0.84 -6.03
CA GLY A 178 8.19 -0.12 -4.81
C GLY A 178 7.28 -0.57 -3.67
N ALA A 179 7.78 -0.47 -2.45
CA ALA A 179 7.00 -0.76 -1.25
C ALA A 179 7.46 0.15 -0.11
N ASN A 180 6.51 0.52 0.73
CA ASN A 180 6.75 1.19 2.00
C ASN A 180 5.64 0.75 2.98
N TRP A 181 5.80 0.98 4.28
CA TRP A 181 4.81 0.56 5.26
C TRP A 181 4.97 1.36 6.56
N PHE A 182 3.92 1.38 7.37
CA PHE A 182 3.92 2.01 8.70
C PHE A 182 3.08 1.22 9.69
N LEU A 183 3.30 1.48 10.98
CA LEU A 183 2.41 1.05 12.04
C LEU A 183 1.34 2.12 12.26
N GLY A 184 0.07 1.78 12.10
CA GLY A 184 -1.05 2.66 12.44
C GLY A 184 -1.63 2.29 13.80
N ALA A 185 -1.76 3.28 14.69
CA ALA A 185 -2.32 3.08 16.02
C ALA A 185 -3.48 4.06 16.30
N GLY A 186 -4.40 3.65 17.18
CA GLY A 186 -5.42 4.54 17.71
C GLY A 186 -4.77 5.76 18.37
N ASP A 187 -5.46 6.89 18.39
CA ASP A 187 -4.94 8.12 18.99
C ASP A 187 -4.65 7.97 20.49
N GLY A 188 -5.44 7.14 21.19
CA GLY A 188 -5.30 6.82 22.60
C GLY A 188 -4.40 5.62 22.91
N TRP A 189 -3.87 4.92 21.90
CA TRP A 189 -3.01 3.75 22.10
C TRP A 189 -1.73 4.11 22.88
N LYS A 190 -1.35 3.25 23.81
CA LYS A 190 -0.14 3.36 24.65
C LYS A 190 0.63 2.05 24.59
N GLU A 191 1.96 2.16 24.60
CA GLU A 191 2.90 1.02 24.61
C GLU A 191 2.92 0.28 25.94
#